data_AF-A0A1L8ZAF0-F1
#
_entry.id   AF-A0A1L8ZAF0-F1
#
_cell.length_a   1.000
_cell.length_b   1.000
_cell.length_c   1.000
_cell.angle_alpha   90.00
_cell.angle_beta   90.00
_cell.angle_gamma   90.00
#
_symmetry.space_group_name_H-M   'P 1'
#
loop_
_entity.id
_entity.type
_entity.pdbx_description
1 polymer ?
#
loop_
_entity_poly.entity_id
_entity_poly.type
_entity_poly.pdbx_seq_one_letter_code
_entity_poly.pdbx_strand_id
1 'polypeptide(L)'
;GLVSKDSKQEYGSSEIFLKDEKSLLFSELPNKFQIIMSHGDSIEKIPDNFKQLAFTKNCIASISNETQKIYGLQFHPEVTHSEFGDQIIKNFVFKICQAQINWSLAGNIEAIVEKIKLKVGSKKVILGLSGGTDSLVCALLIKKAIKENLICVFVNTGLLRKNEDKK
;
A
#
# COMPACT_ATOMS: atom_id res chain seq x y z
N GLY A 1 20.52 18.91 -4.46
CA GLY A 1 20.90 18.57 -3.07
C GLY A 1 22.14 17.70 -3.10
N LEU A 2 22.68 17.38 -1.94
CA LEU A 2 23.83 16.47 -1.77
C LEU A 2 23.42 15.35 -0.81
N VAL A 3 23.77 14.12 -1.17
CA VAL A 3 23.59 12.93 -0.35
C VAL A 3 24.97 12.36 -0.05
N SER A 4 25.19 11.99 1.20
CA SER A 4 26.44 11.40 1.68
C SER A 4 26.14 10.08 2.37
N LYS A 5 27.10 9.15 2.31
CA LYS A 5 27.06 7.97 3.15
C LYS A 5 27.11 8.40 4.61
N ASP A 6 26.11 8.02 5.40
CA ASP A 6 26.06 8.40 6.80
C ASP A 6 26.95 7.46 7.61
N SER A 7 27.78 8.03 8.48
CA SER A 7 28.54 7.27 9.47
C SER A 7 27.64 6.64 10.54
N LYS A 8 26.42 7.18 10.71
CA LYS A 8 25.41 6.75 11.69
C LYS A 8 24.15 6.25 10.97
N GLN A 9 24.29 5.15 10.26
CA GLN A 9 23.17 4.49 9.60
C GLN A 9 22.05 4.19 10.61
N GLU A 10 20.82 4.55 10.27
CA GLU A 10 19.64 4.26 11.10
C GLU A 10 18.82 3.15 10.45
N TYR A 11 18.81 2.01 11.12
CA TYR A 11 17.95 0.87 10.80
C TYR A 11 17.09 0.52 12.00
N GLY A 12 15.79 0.38 11.78
CA GLY A 12 14.82 0.02 12.82
C GLY A 12 14.13 1.22 13.44
N SER A 13 13.62 1.04 14.65
CA SER A 13 12.78 2.05 15.33
C SER A 13 13.58 3.31 15.63
N SER A 14 13.00 4.47 15.34
CA SER A 14 13.56 5.79 15.66
C SER A 14 12.45 6.77 15.98
N GLU A 15 12.72 7.73 16.87
CA GLU A 15 11.81 8.84 17.13
C GLU A 15 12.01 9.94 16.08
N ILE A 16 10.92 10.31 15.39
CA ILE A 16 10.90 11.44 14.48
C ILE A 16 10.39 12.69 15.20
N PHE A 17 10.93 13.85 14.82
CA PHE A 17 10.50 15.16 15.27
C PHE A 17 10.07 16.00 14.05
N LEU A 18 8.87 16.57 14.11
CA LEU A 18 8.36 17.46 13.09
C LEU A 18 8.99 18.85 13.25
N LYS A 19 9.54 19.37 12.15
CA LYS A 19 10.08 20.74 12.08
C LYS A 19 9.05 21.71 11.53
N ASP A 20 8.20 21.26 10.61
CA ASP A 20 7.11 22.05 10.04
C ASP A 20 5.76 21.36 10.28
N GLU A 21 5.13 21.73 11.40
CA GLU A 21 3.82 21.23 11.83
C GLU A 21 2.68 21.65 10.88
N LYS A 22 2.91 22.65 10.02
CA LYS A 22 1.90 23.15 9.06
C LYS A 22 1.93 22.36 7.76
N SER A 23 2.85 21.42 7.59
CA SER A 23 2.91 20.57 6.40
C SER A 23 1.63 19.74 6.26
N LEU A 24 1.03 19.77 5.07
CA LEU A 24 -0.15 18.95 4.77
C LEU A 24 0.13 17.46 4.94
N LEU A 25 1.38 17.03 4.71
CA LEU A 25 1.80 15.64 4.85
C LEU A 25 1.67 15.14 6.30
N PHE A 26 2.01 15.99 7.27
CA PHE A 26 2.00 15.66 8.70
C PHE A 26 0.81 16.29 9.45
N SER A 27 -0.21 16.70 8.72
CA SER A 27 -1.42 17.29 9.28
C SER A 27 -2.12 16.32 10.25
N GLU A 28 -2.54 16.85 11.41
CA GLU A 28 -3.21 16.10 12.50
C GLU A 28 -2.34 15.03 13.17
N LEU A 29 -1.01 15.16 13.08
CA LEU A 29 -0.07 14.28 13.77
C LEU A 29 0.59 14.98 14.97
N PRO A 30 1.01 14.21 15.99
CA PRO A 30 1.81 14.77 17.08
C PRO A 30 3.19 15.23 16.56
N ASN A 31 3.79 16.17 17.29
CA ASN A 31 5.12 16.71 16.94
C ASN A 31 6.25 15.68 16.99
N LYS A 32 6.03 14.53 17.63
CA LYS A 32 6.95 13.41 17.68
C LYS A 32 6.22 12.08 17.78
N PHE A 33 6.78 11.05 17.15
CA PHE A 33 6.25 9.68 17.14
C PHE A 33 7.33 8.67 16.70
N GLN A 34 7.03 7.37 16.77
CA GLN A 34 7.95 6.32 16.34
C GLN A 34 7.80 5.97 14.85
N ILE A 35 8.92 5.77 14.18
CA ILE A 35 9.00 5.39 12.76
C ILE A 35 10.03 4.26 12.56
N ILE A 36 9.93 3.55 11.43
CA ILE A 36 10.95 2.62 10.97
C ILE A 36 11.86 3.26 9.93
N MET A 37 13.11 3.47 10.33
CA MET A 37 14.20 3.87 9.44
C MET A 37 14.81 2.65 8.75
N SER A 38 15.25 2.82 7.49
CA SER A 38 15.98 1.79 6.76
C SER A 38 16.93 2.40 5.74
N HIS A 39 17.90 3.19 6.19
CA HIS A 39 18.81 3.88 5.28
C HIS A 39 20.25 3.93 5.76
N GLY A 40 21.16 3.83 4.78
CA GLY A 40 22.61 3.98 4.99
C GLY A 40 23.16 5.34 4.55
N ASP A 41 22.41 6.08 3.73
CA ASP A 41 22.77 7.40 3.20
C ASP A 41 21.81 8.46 3.72
N SER A 42 22.31 9.67 3.98
CA SER A 42 21.52 10.78 4.49
C SER A 42 21.71 12.06 3.67
N ILE A 43 20.74 12.96 3.78
CA ILE A 43 20.75 14.25 3.08
C ILE A 43 21.74 15.17 3.80
N GLU A 44 22.87 15.46 3.17
CA GLU A 44 23.87 16.41 3.66
C GLU A 44 23.46 17.85 3.34
N LYS A 45 22.96 18.08 2.12
CA LYS A 45 22.47 19.39 1.67
C LYS A 45 21.11 19.27 1.03
N ILE A 46 20.11 19.92 1.63
CA ILE A 46 18.76 20.02 1.09
C ILE A 46 18.84 20.71 -0.29
N PRO A 47 18.18 20.17 -1.34
CA PRO A 47 18.10 20.83 -2.64
C PRO A 47 17.45 22.22 -2.56
N ASP A 48 17.79 23.10 -3.50
CA ASP A 48 17.11 24.40 -3.60
C ASP A 48 15.61 24.21 -3.82
N ASN A 49 14.80 25.10 -3.24
CA ASN A 49 13.33 25.05 -3.23
C ASN A 49 12.72 23.86 -2.47
N PHE A 50 13.52 23.10 -1.73
CA PHE A 50 13.02 22.16 -0.74
C PHE A 50 13.18 22.71 0.67
N LYS A 51 12.23 22.37 1.53
CA LYS A 51 12.28 22.62 2.97
C LYS A 51 12.36 21.30 3.72
N GLN A 52 12.99 21.34 4.89
CA GLN A 52 12.98 20.22 5.82
C GLN A 52 11.63 20.17 6.54
N LEU A 53 10.99 19.01 6.54
CA LEU A 53 9.74 18.79 7.26
C LEU A 53 9.94 18.08 8.60
N ALA A 54 10.89 17.15 8.68
CA ALA A 54 11.11 16.34 9.87
C ALA A 54 12.57 15.86 9.99
N PHE A 55 12.95 15.43 11.19
CA PHE A 55 14.28 14.89 11.49
C PHE A 55 14.23 13.82 12.58
N THR A 56 15.24 12.96 12.61
CA THR A 56 15.55 12.13 13.77
C THR A 56 16.76 12.72 14.49
N LYS A 57 17.22 12.03 15.54
CA LYS A 57 18.45 12.40 16.23
C LYS A 57 19.68 12.44 15.29
N ASN A 58 19.72 11.61 14.25
CA ASN A 58 20.91 11.46 13.41
C ASN A 58 20.78 12.13 12.04
N CYS A 59 19.58 12.26 11.47
CA CYS A 59 19.45 12.71 10.09
C CYS A 59 18.18 13.52 9.79
N ILE A 60 18.13 14.09 8.59
CA ILE A 60 16.91 14.66 8.00
C ILE A 60 15.99 13.50 7.58
N ALA A 61 14.80 13.44 8.16
CA ALA A 61 13.85 12.35 7.96
C ALA A 61 12.84 12.64 6.85
N SER A 62 12.57 13.93 6.57
CA SER A 62 11.66 14.32 5.50
C SER A 62 11.96 15.71 4.95
N ILE A 63 11.75 15.88 3.65
CA ILE A 63 11.82 17.15 2.93
C ILE A 63 10.60 17.33 2.03
N SER A 64 10.25 18.56 1.66
CA SER A 64 9.23 18.82 0.65
C SER A 64 9.54 20.02 -0.24
N ASN A 65 9.02 19.98 -1.45
CA ASN A 65 8.80 21.11 -2.32
C ASN A 65 7.29 21.24 -2.54
N GLU A 66 6.65 22.15 -1.80
CA GLU A 66 5.19 22.32 -1.82
C GLU A 66 4.68 22.81 -3.17
N THR A 67 5.47 23.63 -3.89
CA THR A 67 5.10 24.16 -5.21
C THR A 67 4.98 23.03 -6.23
N GLN A 68 5.92 22.09 -6.22
CA GLN A 68 5.93 20.92 -7.11
C GLN A 68 5.18 19.72 -6.52
N LYS A 69 4.68 19.82 -5.27
CA LYS A 69 4.08 18.73 -4.51
C LYS A 69 4.97 17.48 -4.40
N ILE A 70 6.27 17.69 -4.27
CA ILE A 70 7.25 16.60 -4.09
C ILE A 70 7.54 16.45 -2.60
N TYR A 71 7.42 15.25 -2.07
CA TYR A 71 7.70 14.93 -0.67
C TYR A 71 8.68 13.75 -0.62
N GLY A 72 9.75 13.91 0.14
CA GLY A 72 10.73 12.86 0.41
C GLY A 72 10.60 12.38 1.84
N LEU A 73 10.64 11.06 2.03
CA LEU A 73 10.67 10.38 3.32
C LEU A 73 11.89 9.46 3.35
N GLN A 74 12.61 9.47 4.47
CA GLN A 74 13.76 8.57 4.70
C GLN A 74 13.36 7.31 5.49
N PHE A 75 12.09 7.23 5.89
CA PHE A 75 11.48 6.14 6.65
C PHE A 75 10.32 5.51 5.87
N HIS A 76 9.84 4.37 6.37
CA HIS A 76 8.77 3.59 5.73
C HIS A 76 7.42 3.86 6.40
N PRO A 77 6.54 4.74 5.86
CA PRO A 77 5.19 4.94 6.40
C PRO A 77 4.25 3.75 6.12
N GLU A 78 4.61 2.85 5.22
CA GLU A 78 3.77 1.71 4.81
C GLU A 78 3.83 0.53 5.79
N VAL A 79 4.83 0.48 6.67
CA VAL A 79 4.99 -0.62 7.63
C VAL A 79 4.22 -0.33 8.91
N THR A 80 3.61 -1.37 9.48
CA THR A 80 2.75 -1.28 10.67
C THR A 80 3.48 -0.80 11.92
N HIS A 81 4.81 -0.85 11.93
CA HIS A 81 5.64 -0.44 13.06
C HIS A 81 5.97 1.06 13.03
N SER A 82 5.67 1.77 11.94
CA SER A 82 5.70 3.23 11.91
C SER A 82 4.37 3.76 12.40
N GLU A 83 4.38 4.44 13.55
CA GLU A 83 3.19 5.09 14.08
C GLU A 83 2.71 6.15 13.08
N PHE A 84 1.38 6.23 12.91
CA PHE A 84 0.72 7.18 12.01
C PHE A 84 1.13 7.09 10.52
N GLY A 85 1.82 6.01 10.11
CA GLY A 85 2.23 5.81 8.72
C GLY A 85 1.05 5.78 7.73
N ASP A 86 -0.06 5.16 8.14
CA ASP A 86 -1.33 5.16 7.42
C ASP A 86 -1.91 6.56 7.23
N GLN A 87 -1.86 7.39 8.28
CA GLN A 87 -2.33 8.76 8.24
C GLN A 87 -1.44 9.67 7.36
N ILE A 88 -0.13 9.45 7.35
CA ILE A 88 0.80 10.13 6.42
C ILE A 88 0.45 9.79 4.97
N ILE A 89 0.25 8.51 4.64
CA ILE A 89 -0.17 8.07 3.31
C ILE A 89 -1.53 8.65 2.95
N LYS A 90 -2.48 8.66 3.89
CA LYS A 90 -3.82 9.24 3.71
C LYS A 90 -3.74 10.75 3.44
N ASN A 91 -2.91 11.48 4.17
CA ASN A 91 -2.68 12.91 3.95
C ASN A 91 -2.11 13.15 2.53
N PHE A 92 -1.14 12.35 2.10
CA PHE A 92 -0.59 12.44 0.75
C PHE A 92 -1.66 12.17 -0.33
N VAL A 93 -2.38 11.06 -0.24
CA VAL A 93 -3.37 10.65 -1.25
C VAL A 93 -4.55 11.61 -1.32
N PHE A 94 -5.11 12.02 -0.18
CA PHE A 94 -6.38 12.75 -0.15
C PHE A 94 -6.23 14.27 0.05
N LYS A 95 -5.24 14.75 0.81
CA LYS A 95 -5.04 16.21 1.00
C LYS A 95 -4.15 16.81 -0.09
N ILE A 96 -3.07 16.12 -0.47
CA ILE A 96 -2.07 16.63 -1.43
C ILE A 96 -2.45 16.29 -2.89
N CYS A 97 -2.65 14.99 -3.18
CA CYS A 97 -3.03 14.51 -4.51
C CYS A 97 -4.51 14.76 -4.82
N GLN A 98 -5.34 15.01 -3.81
CA GLN A 98 -6.79 15.23 -3.95
C GLN A 98 -7.49 14.07 -4.68
N ALA A 99 -7.01 12.84 -4.47
CA ALA A 99 -7.63 11.66 -5.04
C ALA A 99 -9.05 11.49 -4.48
N GLN A 100 -9.96 10.97 -5.30
CA GLN A 100 -11.31 10.66 -4.85
C GLN A 100 -11.33 9.34 -4.08
N ILE A 101 -12.11 9.28 -2.99
CA ILE A 101 -12.40 8.01 -2.28
C ILE A 101 -13.47 7.24 -3.06
N ASN A 102 -13.09 6.70 -4.22
CA ASN A 102 -14.00 6.00 -5.13
C ASN A 102 -13.71 4.49 -5.23
N TRP A 103 -12.68 4.01 -4.53
CA TRP A 103 -12.37 2.59 -4.47
C TRP A 103 -13.12 1.93 -3.31
N SER A 104 -14.07 1.06 -3.64
CA SER A 104 -14.75 0.21 -2.65
C SER A 104 -14.84 -1.23 -3.15
N LEU A 105 -14.77 -2.19 -2.23
CA LEU A 105 -14.80 -3.60 -2.58
C LEU A 105 -16.18 -4.00 -3.15
N ALA A 106 -17.26 -3.45 -2.58
CA ALA A 106 -18.63 -3.68 -3.05
C ALA A 106 -18.85 -3.18 -4.49
N GLY A 107 -18.50 -1.92 -4.79
CA GLY A 107 -18.65 -1.36 -6.14
C GLY A 107 -17.77 -2.07 -7.18
N ASN A 108 -16.62 -2.62 -6.75
CA ASN A 108 -15.76 -3.39 -7.63
C ASN A 108 -16.32 -4.77 -7.99
N ILE A 109 -17.09 -5.44 -7.10
CA ILE A 109 -17.64 -6.78 -7.40
C ILE A 109 -18.57 -6.71 -8.62
N GLU A 110 -19.49 -5.74 -8.66
CA GLU A 110 -20.44 -5.58 -9.76
C GLU A 110 -19.73 -5.25 -11.08
N ALA A 111 -18.77 -4.32 -11.02
CA ALA A 111 -17.95 -3.97 -12.19
C ALA A 111 -17.12 -5.17 -12.70
N ILE A 112 -16.57 -5.99 -11.82
CA ILE A 112 -15.82 -7.20 -12.18
C ILE A 112 -16.75 -8.24 -12.80
N VAL A 113 -17.94 -8.47 -12.22
CA VAL A 113 -18.93 -9.41 -12.75
C VAL A 113 -19.38 -9.03 -14.16
N GLU A 114 -19.69 -7.75 -14.40
CA GLU A 114 -20.04 -7.27 -15.74
C GLU A 114 -18.88 -7.38 -16.72
N LYS A 115 -17.65 -7.05 -16.30
CA LYS A 115 -16.44 -7.25 -17.14
C LYS A 115 -16.27 -8.72 -17.55
N ILE A 116 -16.47 -9.66 -16.61
CA ILE A 116 -16.38 -11.10 -16.91
C ILE A 116 -17.48 -11.49 -17.90
N LYS A 117 -18.72 -11.07 -17.66
CA LYS A 117 -19.88 -11.38 -18.52
C LYS A 117 -19.68 -10.88 -19.95
N LEU A 118 -19.23 -9.63 -20.12
CA LEU A 118 -18.93 -9.05 -21.43
C LEU A 118 -17.77 -9.75 -22.13
N LYS A 119 -16.70 -10.09 -21.40
CA LYS A 119 -15.51 -10.74 -21.96
C LYS A 119 -15.78 -12.19 -22.38
N VAL A 120 -16.57 -12.92 -21.61
CA VAL A 120 -16.85 -14.35 -21.85
C VAL A 120 -18.00 -14.54 -22.83
N GLY A 121 -19.03 -13.69 -22.77
CA GLY A 121 -20.26 -13.85 -23.54
C GLY A 121 -20.94 -15.19 -23.25
N SER A 122 -21.18 -16.00 -24.28
CA SER A 122 -21.81 -17.31 -24.19
C SER A 122 -20.82 -18.48 -24.06
N LYS A 123 -19.52 -18.22 -23.99
CA LYS A 123 -18.48 -19.27 -23.93
C LYS A 123 -18.49 -19.95 -22.56
N LYS A 124 -18.03 -21.22 -22.54
CA LYS A 124 -17.72 -21.94 -21.31
C LYS A 124 -16.33 -21.57 -20.80
N VAL A 125 -16.17 -21.56 -19.48
CA VAL A 125 -14.93 -21.28 -18.77
C VAL A 125 -14.59 -22.49 -17.90
N ILE A 126 -13.35 -22.96 -17.97
CA ILE A 126 -12.82 -23.99 -17.09
C ILE A 126 -11.94 -23.31 -16.03
N LEU A 127 -12.12 -23.69 -14.77
CA LEU A 127 -11.34 -23.19 -13.64
C LEU A 127 -10.77 -24.36 -12.83
N GLY A 128 -9.46 -24.38 -12.66
CA GLY A 128 -8.81 -25.26 -11.68
C GLY A 128 -9.12 -24.77 -10.27
N LEU A 129 -9.88 -25.57 -9.51
CA LEU A 129 -10.21 -25.28 -8.11
C LEU A 129 -9.20 -26.00 -7.23
N SER A 130 -8.39 -25.24 -6.48
CA SER A 130 -7.36 -25.82 -5.60
C SER A 130 -7.81 -25.99 -4.15
N GLY A 131 -8.93 -25.36 -3.76
CA GLY A 131 -9.36 -25.22 -2.37
C GLY A 131 -8.76 -24.00 -1.66
N GLY A 132 -7.82 -23.30 -2.29
CA GLY A 132 -7.28 -22.04 -1.80
C GLY A 132 -8.26 -20.87 -1.99
N THR A 133 -8.17 -19.86 -1.12
CA THR A 133 -9.04 -18.67 -1.10
C THR A 133 -9.13 -18.00 -2.47
N ASP A 134 -8.01 -17.83 -3.17
CA ASP A 134 -7.98 -17.14 -4.47
C ASP A 134 -8.81 -17.89 -5.52
N SER A 135 -8.64 -19.21 -5.61
CA SER A 135 -9.38 -20.05 -6.56
C SER A 135 -10.88 -20.06 -6.23
N LEU A 136 -11.23 -20.01 -4.95
CA LEU A 136 -12.62 -19.97 -4.49
C LEU A 136 -13.28 -18.62 -4.79
N VAL A 137 -12.61 -17.50 -4.47
CA VAL A 137 -13.11 -16.15 -4.79
C VAL A 137 -13.26 -15.99 -6.30
N CYS A 138 -12.29 -16.46 -7.08
CA CYS A 138 -12.38 -16.49 -8.54
C CYS A 138 -13.59 -17.29 -9.04
N ALA A 139 -13.79 -18.50 -8.50
CA ALA A 139 -14.94 -19.35 -8.83
C ALA A 139 -16.26 -18.64 -8.54
N LEU A 140 -16.39 -18.01 -7.37
CA LEU A 140 -17.61 -17.31 -6.95
C LEU A 140 -17.91 -16.09 -7.84
N LEU A 141 -16.89 -15.29 -8.19
CA LEU A 141 -17.05 -14.14 -9.09
C LEU A 141 -17.46 -14.58 -10.50
N ILE A 142 -16.83 -15.62 -11.05
CA ILE A 142 -17.18 -16.14 -12.39
C ILE A 142 -18.56 -16.81 -12.35
N LYS A 143 -18.88 -17.61 -11.33
CA LYS A 143 -20.22 -18.23 -11.17
C LYS A 143 -21.31 -17.16 -11.11
N LYS A 144 -21.07 -16.05 -10.40
CA LYS A 144 -21.99 -14.90 -10.35
C LYS A 144 -22.20 -14.26 -11.72
N ALA A 145 -21.15 -14.23 -12.56
CA ALA A 145 -21.21 -13.64 -13.91
C ALA A 145 -21.87 -14.55 -14.96
N ILE A 146 -21.53 -15.85 -15.02
CA ILE A 146 -21.88 -16.73 -16.14
C ILE A 146 -22.58 -18.04 -15.75
N LYS A 147 -22.88 -18.23 -14.45
CA LYS A 147 -23.66 -19.36 -13.90
C LYS A 147 -23.18 -20.73 -14.41
N GLU A 148 -23.97 -21.38 -15.26
CA GLU A 148 -23.70 -22.76 -15.71
C GLU A 148 -22.60 -22.87 -16.76
N ASN A 149 -22.10 -21.74 -17.28
CA ASN A 149 -20.96 -21.74 -18.19
C ASN A 149 -19.61 -21.88 -17.47
N LEU A 150 -19.58 -21.90 -16.13
CA LEU A 150 -18.38 -22.20 -15.35
C LEU A 150 -18.30 -23.69 -15.03
N ILE A 151 -17.18 -24.31 -15.39
CA ILE A 151 -16.82 -25.69 -15.04
C ILE A 151 -15.62 -25.64 -14.11
N CYS A 152 -15.81 -25.99 -12.85
CA CYS A 152 -14.72 -26.13 -11.88
C CYS A 152 -14.16 -27.54 -11.93
N VAL A 153 -12.83 -27.66 -12.01
CA VAL A 153 -12.10 -28.94 -11.95
C VAL A 153 -11.30 -28.94 -10.65
N PHE A 154 -11.66 -29.83 -9.74
CA PHE A 154 -10.92 -30.07 -8.51
C PHE A 154 -10.12 -31.37 -8.65
N VAL A 155 -8.83 -31.32 -8.35
CA VAL A 155 -7.94 -32.48 -8.41
C VAL A 155 -7.47 -32.81 -7.00
N ASN A 156 -7.94 -33.93 -6.46
CA ASN A 156 -7.37 -34.49 -5.24
C ASN A 156 -6.03 -35.15 -5.58
N THR A 157 -4.93 -34.50 -5.20
CA THR A 157 -3.57 -34.98 -5.45
C THR A 157 -3.12 -36.10 -4.50
N GLY A 158 -3.91 -36.42 -3.47
CA GLY A 158 -3.51 -37.29 -2.37
C GLY A 158 -2.63 -36.59 -1.32
N LEU A 159 -2.31 -35.30 -1.49
CA LEU A 159 -1.47 -34.50 -0.59
C LEU A 159 -2.23 -33.36 0.11
N LEU A 160 -3.56 -33.40 0.08
CA LEU A 160 -4.42 -32.41 0.72
C LEU A 160 -4.43 -32.58 2.25
N ARG A 161 -4.78 -31.52 2.98
CA ARG A 161 -4.99 -31.63 4.44
C ARG A 161 -6.21 -32.50 4.72
N LYS A 162 -6.28 -33.05 5.94
CA LYS A 162 -7.38 -33.91 6.38
C LYS A 162 -8.75 -33.24 6.13
N ASN A 163 -9.59 -33.89 5.32
CA ASN A 163 -10.95 -33.46 4.93
C ASN A 163 -11.01 -32.14 4.13
N GLU A 164 -9.92 -31.69 3.52
CA GLU A 164 -9.93 -30.49 2.67
C GLU A 164 -10.70 -30.70 1.35
N ASP A 165 -10.78 -31.95 0.88
CA ASP A 165 -11.57 -32.40 -0.26
C ASP A 165 -13.08 -32.49 -0.01
N LYS A 166 -13.50 -32.40 1.25
CA LYS A 166 -14.91 -32.48 1.69
C LYS A 166 -15.51 -31.11 2.02
N LYS A 167 -14.72 -30.05 1.97
CA LYS A 167 -15.15 -28.67 2.17
C LYS A 167 -15.62 -28.06 0.86
#